data_AF-A0A060C1Y1-F1
#
_entry.id   AF-A0A060C1Y1-F1
#
_cell.length_a   1.000
_cell.length_b   1.000
_cell.length_c   1.000
_cell.angle_alpha   90.00
_cell.angle_beta   90.00
_cell.angle_gamma   90.00
#
_symmetry.space_group_name_H-M   'P 1'
#
loop_
_entity.id
_entity.type
_entity.pdbx_description
1 polymer ?
#
loop_
_entity_poly.entity_id
_entity_poly.type
_entity_poly.pdbx_seq_one_letter_code
_entity_poly.pdbx_strand_id
1 'polypeptide(L)' 'EYTWKSPRQLVVMLIETVSKGGNLLLNVGPTARGVFDDRANERLSAIARWMKFHNRSIYGCTQAPPEFKVPQNCF' A
#
# COMPACT_ATOMS: atom_id res chain seq x y z
N GLU A 1 12.22 -2.17 19.71
CA GLU A 1 11.94 -1.18 18.64
C GLU A 1 10.88 -1.76 17.70
N TYR A 2 9.62 -1.29 17.80
CA TYR A 2 8.45 -1.88 17.11
C TYR A 2 7.78 -0.91 16.11
N THR A 3 8.51 0.09 15.64
CA THR A 3 7.93 1.27 14.96
C THR A 3 7.65 1.06 13.47
N TRP A 4 7.94 -0.12 12.91
CA TRP A 4 7.79 -0.39 11.48
C TRP A 4 6.40 -0.93 11.16
N LYS A 5 5.75 -0.32 10.15
CA LYS A 5 4.49 -0.82 9.62
C LYS A 5 4.69 -2.21 9.02
N SER A 6 3.76 -3.12 9.31
CA SER A 6 3.69 -4.46 8.73
C SER A 6 3.36 -4.40 7.22
N PRO A 7 3.63 -5.46 6.44
CA PRO A 7 3.24 -5.51 5.04
C PRO A 7 1.74 -5.28 4.82
N ARG A 8 0.90 -5.87 5.69
CA ARG A 8 -0.55 -5.70 5.66
C ARG A 8 -0.94 -4.23 5.80
N GLN A 9 -0.35 -3.52 6.76
CA GLN A 9 -0.64 -2.09 6.97
C GLN A 9 -0.25 -1.25 5.75
N LEU A 10 0.88 -1.53 5.11
CA LEU A 10 1.30 -0.79 3.91
C LEU A 10 0.38 -1.03 2.71
N VAL A 11 -0.08 -2.27 2.50
CA VAL A 11 -1.06 -2.59 1.46
C VAL A 11 -2.41 -1.93 1.74
N VAL A 12 -2.89 -1.96 2.99
CA VAL A 12 -4.13 -1.29 3.38
C VAL A 12 -4.04 0.21 3.16
N MET A 13 -2.93 0.85 3.55
CA MET A 13 -2.70 2.28 3.29
C MET A 13 -2.75 2.61 1.79
N LEU A 14 -2.15 1.78 0.94
CA LEU A 14 -2.20 1.96 -0.51
C LEU A 14 -3.63 1.91 -1.04
N ILE A 15 -4.39 0.88 -0.65
CA ILE A 15 -5.78 0.69 -1.07
C ILE A 15 -6.64 1.86 -0.60
N GLU A 16 -6.51 2.26 0.67
CA GLU A 16 -7.28 3.35 1.25
C GLU A 16 -6.95 4.71 0.61
N THR A 17 -5.69 4.94 0.24
CA THR A 17 -5.28 6.18 -0.42
C THR A 17 -5.90 6.27 -1.82
N VAL A 18 -5.83 5.18 -2.60
CA VAL A 18 -6.40 5.13 -3.96
C VAL A 18 -7.93 5.20 -3.93
N SER A 19 -8.58 4.54 -2.97
CA SER A 19 -10.05 4.57 -2.84
C SER A 19 -10.60 5.94 -2.47
N LYS A 20 -9.73 6.86 -2.04
CA LYS A 20 -10.05 8.27 -1.76
C LYS A 20 -9.52 9.22 -2.86
N GLY A 21 -9.10 8.67 -4.01
CA GLY A 21 -8.61 9.44 -5.15
C GLY A 21 -7.21 10.03 -4.97
N GLY A 22 -6.43 9.53 -4.01
CA GLY A 22 -5.07 9.98 -3.72
C GLY A 22 -3.97 9.06 -4.27
N ASN A 23 -2.72 9.53 -4.16
CA ASN A 23 -1.52 8.76 -4.46
C ASN A 23 -0.71 8.50 -3.18
N LEU A 24 -0.18 7.29 -3.03
CA LEU A 24 0.68 6.94 -1.90
C LEU A 24 2.15 7.10 -2.29
N LEU A 25 2.87 8.01 -1.61
CA LEU A 25 4.32 8.10 -1.67
C LEU A 25 4.93 7.41 -0.45
N LEU A 26 5.65 6.30 -0.67
CA LEU A 26 6.28 5.51 0.39
C LEU A 26 7.76 5.85 0.52
N ASN A 27 8.14 6.44 1.65
CA ASN A 27 9.53 6.75 1.96
C ASN A 27 10.29 5.52 2.49
N VAL A 28 11.53 5.34 2.01
CA VAL A 28 12.48 4.34 2.52
C VAL A 28 13.83 5.00 2.70
N GLY A 29 14.33 5.03 3.94
CA GLY A 29 15.64 5.56 4.27
C GLY A 29 16.72 4.47 4.18
N PRO A 30 17.83 4.69 3.46
CA PRO A 30 18.96 3.77 3.49
C PRO A 30 19.66 3.81 4.86
N THR A 31 20.40 2.76 5.17
CA THR A 31 21.33 2.73 6.30
C THR A 31 22.47 3.73 6.09
N ALA A 32 23.28 3.97 7.13
CA ALA A 32 24.48 4.83 7.03
C ALA A 32 25.49 4.38 5.97
N ARG A 33 25.42 3.12 5.52
CA ARG A 33 26.26 2.58 4.43
C ARG A 33 25.64 2.77 3.03
N GLY A 34 24.52 3.48 2.92
CA GLY A 34 23.83 3.74 1.65
C GLY A 34 23.01 2.55 1.12
N VAL A 35 22.91 1.45 1.86
CA VAL A 35 22.13 0.27 1.47
C VAL A 35 20.78 0.23 2.17
N PHE A 36 19.77 -0.36 1.53
CA PHE A 36 18.47 -0.59 2.18
C PHE A 36 18.58 -1.64 3.29
N ASP A 37 17.89 -1.39 4.40
CA ASP A 37 17.71 -2.36 5.48
C ASP A 37 16.88 -3.55 4.97
N ASP A 38 17.22 -4.76 5.42
CA ASP A 38 16.53 -5.99 5.00
C ASP A 38 15.03 -5.94 5.27
N ARG A 39 14.60 -5.26 6.34
CA ARG A 39 13.17 -5.05 6.62
C ARG A 39 12.51 -4.22 5.54
N ALA A 40 13.17 -3.16 5.04
CA ALA A 40 12.64 -2.36 3.95
C ALA A 40 12.50 -3.20 2.68
N ASN A 41 13.51 -4.00 2.35
CA ASN A 41 13.46 -4.95 1.22
C ASN A 41 12.31 -5.96 1.38
N GLU A 42 12.11 -6.51 2.58
CA GLU A 42 11.02 -7.45 2.88
C GLU A 42 9.64 -6.79 2.67
N ARG A 43 9.46 -5.55 3.14
CA ARG A 43 8.20 -4.80 2.99
C ARG A 43 7.91 -4.44 1.54
N LEU A 44 8.90 -3.91 0.80
CA LEU A 44 8.77 -3.61 -0.62
C LEU A 44 8.45 -4.87 -1.42
N SER A 45 9.13 -5.97 -1.13
CA SER A 45 8.89 -7.27 -1.78
C SER A 45 7.47 -7.80 -1.50
N ALA A 46 6.96 -7.62 -0.28
CA ALA A 46 5.61 -8.02 0.06
C ALA A 46 4.54 -7.21 -0.70
N ILE A 47 4.74 -5.89 -0.82
CA ILE A 47 3.87 -5.03 -1.66
C ILE A 47 3.95 -5.49 -3.11
N ALA A 48 5.15 -5.71 -3.65
CA ALA A 48 5.34 -6.15 -5.04
C ALA A 48 4.63 -7.49 -5.33
N ARG A 49 4.73 -8.47 -4.41
CA ARG A 49 4.01 -9.75 -4.52
C ARG A 49 2.50 -9.58 -4.53
N TRP A 50 1.96 -8.68 -3.70
CA TRP A 50 0.53 -8.40 -3.69
C TRP A 50 0.08 -7.69 -4.98
N MET A 51 0.84 -6.67 -5.40
CA MET A 51 0.61 -5.91 -6.64
C MET A 51 0.64 -6.79 -7.89
N LYS A 52 1.45 -7.84 -7.92
CA LYS A 52 1.50 -8.81 -9.04
C LYS A 52 0.11 -9.30 -9.46
N PHE A 53 -0.81 -9.50 -8.51
CA PHE A 53 -2.15 -10.01 -8.77
C PHE A 53 -3.26 -8.94 -8.73
N HIS A 54 -3.01 -7.80 -8.09
CA HIS A 54 -4.04 -6.80 -7.77
C HIS A 54 -3.81 -5.42 -8.41
N ASN A 55 -2.76 -5.25 -9.24
CA ASN A 55 -2.40 -3.95 -9.80
C ASN A 55 -3.54 -3.23 -10.55
N ARG A 56 -4.46 -3.98 -11.17
CA ARG A 56 -5.62 -3.45 -11.91
C ARG A 56 -6.61 -2.69 -11.03
N SER A 57 -6.54 -2.88 -9.72
CA SER A 57 -7.36 -2.18 -8.73
C SER A 57 -6.64 -0.98 -8.11
N ILE A 58 -5.44 -0.66 -8.61
CA ILE A 58 -4.58 0.41 -8.12
C ILE A 58 -4.27 1.39 -9.25
N TYR A 59 -3.65 0.91 -10.34
CA TYR A 59 -3.25 1.79 -11.44
C TYR A 59 -4.47 2.29 -12.23
N GLY A 60 -4.58 3.60 -12.39
CA GLY A 60 -5.70 4.24 -13.07
C GLY A 60 -7.02 4.20 -12.29
N CYS A 61 -7.01 3.67 -11.07
CA CYS A 61 -8.17 3.65 -10.20
C CYS A 61 -8.26 4.92 -9.35
N THR A 62 -9.47 5.23 -8.92
CA THR A 62 -9.80 6.36 -8.05
C THR A 62 -10.99 5.97 -7.16
N GLN A 63 -11.53 6.94 -6.42
CA GLN A 63 -12.74 6.75 -5.62
C GLN A 63 -13.89 6.14 -6.43
N ALA A 64 -14.65 5.26 -5.78
CA ALA A 64 -15.85 4.71 -6.39
C ALA A 64 -16.88 5.82 -6.64
N PRO A 65 -17.60 5.79 -7.77
CA PRO A 65 -18.72 6.69 -8.02
C PRO A 65 -19.79 6.66 -6.90
N PRO A 66 -20.42 7.81 -6.58
CA PRO A 66 -21.34 7.94 -5.45
C PRO A 66 -22.62 7.10 -5.57
N GLU A 67 -22.97 6.66 -6.78
CA GLU A 67 -24.11 5.78 -7.06
C GLU A 67 -23.90 4.34 -6.55
N PHE A 68 -22.66 3.91 -6.31
CA PHE A 68 -22.39 2.60 -5.75
C PHE A 68 -22.70 2.58 -4.25
N LYS A 69 -23.68 1.75 -3.86
CA LYS A 69 -24.01 1.53 -2.46
C LYS A 69 -22.95 0.66 -1.79
N VAL A 70 -22.45 1.12 -0.64
CA VAL A 70 -21.53 0.35 0.20
C VAL A 70 -22.22 -0.95 0.62
N PRO A 71 -21.60 -2.13 0.42
CA PRO A 71 -22.13 -3.40 0.92
C PRO A 71 -22.27 -3.38 2.44
N GLN A 72 -23.31 -4.02 2.98
CA GLN A 72 -23.61 -4.02 4.42
C GLN A 72 -22.50 -4.64 5.30
N ASN A 73 -21.54 -5.35 4.72
CA ASN A 73 -20.48 -6.10 5.42
C ASN A 73 -19.06 -5.59 5.14
N CYS A 74 -18.90 -4.34 4.67
CA CYS A 74 -17.60 -3.68 4.59
C CYS A 74 -17.31 -2.92 5.90
N PHE A 75 -16.74 -3.61 6.89
CA PHE A 75 -16.19 -3.02 8.13
C PHE A 75 -14.67 -2.85 8.03
#